data_AF-A0A8D7ALF2-F1
#
_entry.id   AF-A0A8D7ALF2-F1
#
_cell.length_a   1.000
_cell.length_b   1.000
_cell.length_c   1.000
_cell.angle_alpha   90.00
_cell.angle_beta   90.00
_cell.angle_gamma   90.00
#
_symmetry.space_group_name_H-M   'P 1'
#
loop_
_entity.id
_entity.type
_entity.pdbx_description
1 polymer ?
#
loop_
_entity_poly.entity_id
_entity_poly.type
_entity_poly.pdbx_seq_one_letter_code
_entity_poly.pdbx_strand_id
1 'polypeptide(L)'
;MYKTLLGSSGFRKGMDLYFKRHDGQAVTCEDFFAAMCDANDADLSSFLLWYSQAGTPQVRVTSSYDPDARMYSLKFSQEVPPTPGQPVKEPMFIPIALGLLDSSGKDMPLTCVYRDGVQQTISSNDQPVWKTVLHVKKVSQELFYVHLLWTF
;
A
#
# COMPACT_ATOMS: atom_id res chain seq x y z
N MET A 1 -3.48 -5.87 -7.54
CA MET A 1 -2.74 -5.24 -6.41
C MET A 1 -1.22 -5.40 -6.52
N TYR A 2 -0.69 -6.54 -7.00
CA TYR A 2 0.76 -6.68 -7.26
C TYR A 2 1.37 -5.53 -8.06
N LYS A 3 0.74 -5.10 -9.17
CA LYS A 3 1.24 -3.97 -9.95
C LYS A 3 1.34 -2.65 -9.17
N THR A 4 0.47 -2.44 -8.18
CA THR A 4 0.54 -1.27 -7.29
C THR A 4 1.71 -1.41 -6.31
N LEU A 5 1.95 -2.61 -5.79
CA LEU A 5 3.01 -2.91 -4.81
C LEU A 5 4.42 -2.94 -5.44
N LEU A 6 4.54 -3.53 -6.63
CA LEU A 6 5.80 -3.77 -7.32
C LEU A 6 6.10 -2.73 -8.41
N GLY A 7 5.13 -1.85 -8.70
CA GLY A 7 5.16 -0.99 -9.87
C GLY A 7 5.03 -1.75 -11.20
N SER A 8 4.95 -1.01 -12.30
CA SER A 8 4.82 -1.61 -13.64
C SER A 8 6.04 -2.44 -14.04
N SER A 9 7.25 -1.98 -13.70
CA SER A 9 8.50 -2.67 -14.01
C SER A 9 8.65 -3.97 -13.21
N GLY A 10 8.40 -3.92 -11.89
CA GLY A 10 8.47 -5.11 -11.05
C GLY A 10 7.41 -6.15 -11.36
N PHE A 11 6.19 -5.70 -11.67
CA PHE A 11 5.14 -6.60 -12.17
C PHE A 11 5.54 -7.25 -13.50
N ARG A 12 6.16 -6.49 -14.43
CA ARG A 12 6.64 -7.06 -15.69
C ARG A 12 7.70 -8.13 -15.47
N LYS A 13 8.69 -7.85 -14.61
CA LYS A 13 9.72 -8.84 -14.24
C LYS A 13 9.11 -10.12 -13.66
N GLY A 14 8.09 -9.98 -12.80
CA GLY A 14 7.35 -11.11 -12.26
C GLY A 14 6.64 -11.94 -13.33
N MET A 15 6.00 -11.28 -14.30
CA MET A 15 5.38 -11.97 -15.45
C MET A 15 6.42 -12.70 -16.31
N ASP A 16 7.57 -12.09 -16.58
CA ASP A 16 8.65 -12.71 -17.35
C ASP A 16 9.16 -13.99 -16.67
N LEU A 17 9.35 -13.94 -15.34
CA LEU A 17 9.76 -15.11 -14.57
C LEU A 17 8.66 -16.18 -14.50
N TYR A 18 7.40 -15.79 -14.35
CA TYR A 18 6.26 -16.71 -14.31
C TYR A 18 6.17 -17.53 -15.60
N PHE A 19 6.19 -16.89 -16.78
CA PHE A 19 6.17 -17.60 -18.06
C PHE A 19 7.43 -18.46 -18.26
N LYS A 20 8.61 -17.95 -17.89
CA LYS A 20 9.85 -18.73 -17.96
C LYS A 20 9.77 -20.05 -17.18
N ARG A 21 9.06 -20.07 -16.05
CA ARG A 21 8.93 -21.25 -15.17
C ARG A 21 7.79 -22.18 -15.60
N HIS A 22 6.69 -21.62 -16.09
CA HIS A 22 5.39 -22.30 -16.11
C HIS A 22 4.70 -22.35 -17.48
N ASP A 23 5.37 -21.94 -18.56
CA ASP A 23 4.77 -22.06 -19.89
C ASP A 23 4.40 -23.52 -20.22
N GLY A 24 3.20 -23.72 -20.76
CA GLY A 24 2.63 -25.04 -21.05
C GLY A 24 2.19 -25.87 -19.84
N GLN A 25 2.17 -25.31 -18.62
CA GLN A 25 1.77 -26.02 -17.39
C GLN A 25 0.40 -25.58 -16.87
N ALA A 26 -0.28 -26.49 -16.16
CA ALA A 26 -1.38 -26.13 -15.26
C ALA A 26 -0.80 -25.78 -13.89
N VAL A 27 -1.05 -24.57 -13.41
CA VAL A 27 -0.40 -24.00 -12.22
C VAL A 27 -1.36 -23.40 -11.22
N THR A 28 -0.84 -23.06 -10.04
CA THR A 28 -1.58 -22.58 -8.87
C THR A 28 -1.47 -21.05 -8.71
N CYS A 29 -2.26 -20.49 -7.79
CA CYS A 29 -2.14 -19.09 -7.41
C CYS A 29 -0.82 -18.81 -6.69
N GLU A 30 -0.33 -19.78 -5.94
CA GLU A 30 0.92 -19.78 -5.20
C GLU A 30 2.13 -19.71 -6.15
N ASP A 31 2.07 -20.38 -7.31
CA ASP A 31 3.12 -20.28 -8.34
C ASP A 31 3.23 -18.87 -8.90
N PHE A 32 2.08 -18.21 -9.15
CA PHE A 32 2.05 -16.82 -9.59
C PHE A 32 2.57 -15.87 -8.50
N PHE A 33 2.15 -16.07 -7.25
CA PHE A 33 2.66 -15.31 -6.10
C PHE A 33 4.19 -15.46 -5.96
N ALA A 34 4.70 -16.69 -6.05
CA ALA A 34 6.12 -16.98 -5.93
C ALA A 34 6.94 -16.30 -7.03
N ALA A 35 6.50 -16.39 -8.30
CA ALA A 35 7.16 -15.70 -9.40
C ALA A 35 7.19 -14.17 -9.21
N MET A 36 6.12 -13.58 -8.68
CA MET A 36 6.06 -12.15 -8.37
C MET A 36 7.04 -11.74 -7.26
N CYS A 37 7.15 -12.54 -6.19
CA CYS A 37 8.06 -12.27 -5.08
C CYS A 37 9.52 -12.48 -5.49
N ASP A 38 9.84 -13.62 -6.09
CA ASP A 38 11.20 -14.02 -6.46
C ASP A 38 11.83 -13.07 -7.49
N ALA A 39 11.05 -12.59 -8.46
CA ALA A 39 11.56 -11.67 -9.48
C ALA A 39 11.91 -10.27 -8.94
N ASN A 40 11.42 -9.94 -7.74
CA ASN A 40 11.51 -8.62 -7.15
C ASN A 40 12.19 -8.59 -5.77
N ASP A 41 12.63 -9.74 -5.26
CA ASP A 41 13.14 -9.90 -3.89
C ASP A 41 12.20 -9.26 -2.84
N ALA A 42 10.90 -9.47 -3.03
CA ALA A 42 9.85 -8.79 -2.28
C ALA A 42 9.16 -9.74 -1.29
N ASP A 43 9.16 -9.39 0.01
CA ASP A 43 8.33 -10.06 1.00
C ASP A 43 6.89 -9.55 0.96
N LEU A 44 6.03 -10.34 0.31
CA LEU A 44 4.60 -10.12 0.22
C LEU A 44 3.81 -11.21 0.96
N SER A 45 4.41 -11.92 1.93
CA SER A 45 3.78 -13.04 2.65
C SER A 45 2.36 -12.75 3.14
N SER A 46 2.13 -11.58 3.77
CA SER A 46 0.79 -11.15 4.25
C SER A 46 -0.23 -10.94 3.13
N PHE A 47 0.20 -10.81 1.87
CA PHE A 47 -0.67 -10.65 0.71
C PHE A 47 -1.41 -11.96 0.36
N LEU A 48 -0.90 -13.13 0.77
CA LEU A 48 -1.55 -14.42 0.52
C LEU A 48 -2.95 -14.53 1.14
N LEU A 49 -3.25 -13.74 2.18
CA LEU A 49 -4.60 -13.65 2.74
C LEU A 49 -5.65 -13.25 1.70
N TRP A 50 -5.28 -12.54 0.63
CA TRP A 50 -6.19 -12.21 -0.47
C TRP A 50 -6.70 -13.42 -1.26
N TYR A 51 -6.00 -14.56 -1.19
CA TYR A 51 -6.42 -15.79 -1.85
C TYR A 51 -7.25 -16.70 -0.92
N SER A 52 -7.04 -16.60 0.40
CA SER A 52 -7.62 -17.55 1.37
C SER A 52 -8.75 -16.97 2.24
N GLN A 53 -8.77 -15.65 2.47
CA GLN A 53 -9.75 -15.00 3.34
C GLN A 53 -10.90 -14.40 2.53
N ALA A 54 -12.09 -14.93 2.72
CA ALA A 54 -13.31 -14.43 2.09
C ALA A 54 -13.82 -13.15 2.78
N GLY A 55 -14.63 -12.38 2.05
CA GLY A 55 -15.27 -11.16 2.56
C GLY A 55 -14.65 -9.89 1.99
N THR A 56 -15.37 -8.78 2.15
CA THR A 56 -14.93 -7.47 1.66
C THR A 56 -14.33 -6.68 2.83
N PRO A 57 -13.04 -6.32 2.78
CA PRO A 57 -12.44 -5.49 3.81
C PRO A 57 -13.10 -4.11 3.86
N GLN A 58 -13.40 -3.65 5.06
CA GLN A 58 -13.86 -2.29 5.33
C GLN A 58 -12.68 -1.49 5.84
N VAL A 59 -12.36 -0.37 5.17
CA VAL A 59 -11.30 0.55 5.57
C VAL A 59 -11.93 1.86 5.99
N ARG A 60 -11.64 2.29 7.22
CA ARG A 60 -12.03 3.62 7.74
C ARG A 60 -10.80 4.50 7.84
N VAL A 61 -10.94 5.73 7.36
CA VAL A 61 -9.89 6.74 7.38
C VAL A 61 -10.41 7.95 8.13
N THR A 62 -9.67 8.40 9.14
CA THR A 62 -9.88 9.69 9.78
C THR A 62 -8.67 10.55 9.57
N SER A 63 -8.87 11.86 9.41
CA SER A 63 -7.79 12.81 9.24
C SER A 63 -7.85 13.94 10.25
N SER A 64 -6.69 14.53 10.52
CA SER A 64 -6.55 15.74 11.31
C SER A 64 -5.42 16.59 10.76
N TYR A 65 -5.51 17.90 10.96
CA TYR A 65 -4.44 18.83 10.61
C TYR A 65 -4.07 19.65 11.82
N ASP A 66 -2.77 19.67 12.13
CA ASP A 66 -2.18 20.55 13.13
C ASP A 66 -1.49 21.72 12.41
N PRO A 67 -2.02 22.96 12.52
CA PRO A 67 -1.45 24.12 11.87
C PRO A 67 -0.12 24.57 12.46
N ASP A 68 0.10 24.36 13.77
CA ASP A 68 1.32 24.77 14.48
C ASP A 68 2.48 23.84 14.08
N ALA A 69 2.21 22.54 14.02
CA ALA A 69 3.17 21.54 13.55
C ALA A 69 3.25 21.41 12.02
N ARG A 70 2.32 22.04 11.28
CA ARG A 70 2.12 21.89 9.82
C ARG A 70 2.08 20.43 9.40
N MET A 71 1.33 19.64 10.17
CA MET A 71 1.29 18.19 10.08
C MET A 71 -0.11 17.72 9.73
N TYR A 72 -0.23 16.95 8.66
CA TYR A 72 -1.48 16.29 8.28
C TYR A 72 -1.39 14.81 8.62
N SER A 73 -2.34 14.35 9.43
CA SER A 73 -2.35 12.99 9.97
C SER A 73 -3.47 12.20 9.33
N LEU A 74 -3.17 10.97 8.93
CA LEU A 74 -4.13 10.00 8.42
C LEU A 74 -4.08 8.75 9.29
N LYS A 75 -5.20 8.44 9.93
CA LYS A 75 -5.37 7.21 10.69
C LYS A 75 -6.24 6.25 9.90
N PHE A 76 -5.67 5.09 9.59
CA PHE A 76 -6.36 3.99 8.93
C PHE A 76 -6.78 2.95 9.97
N SER A 77 -7.96 2.40 9.79
CA SER A 77 -8.38 1.17 10.44
C SER A 77 -9.02 0.26 9.42
N GLN A 78 -8.84 -1.05 9.59
CA GLN A 78 -9.42 -2.05 8.72
C GLN A 78 -10.00 -3.19 9.53
N GLU A 79 -11.05 -3.79 8.98
CA GLU A 79 -11.62 -5.04 9.44
C GLU A 79 -12.19 -5.81 8.25
N VAL A 80 -12.34 -7.12 8.40
CA VAL A 80 -13.12 -7.94 7.49
C VAL A 80 -14.25 -8.54 8.32
N PRO A 81 -15.53 -8.33 7.97
CA PRO A 81 -16.63 -8.96 8.68
C PRO A 81 -16.58 -10.50 8.58
N PRO A 82 -17.05 -11.24 9.60
CA PRO A 82 -17.21 -12.69 9.54
C PRO A 82 -18.01 -13.15 8.32
N THR A 83 -17.62 -14.27 7.73
CA THR A 83 -18.36 -14.92 6.63
C THR A 83 -18.72 -16.36 7.01
N PRO A 84 -19.74 -16.99 6.40
CA PRO A 84 -20.02 -18.41 6.61
C PRO A 84 -18.75 -19.25 6.41
N GLY A 85 -18.47 -20.16 7.34
CA GLY A 85 -17.26 -21.01 7.31
C GLY A 85 -15.94 -20.32 7.68
N GLN A 86 -15.92 -18.99 7.86
CA GLN A 86 -14.74 -18.24 8.30
C GLN A 86 -15.16 -17.13 9.28
N PRO A 87 -15.40 -17.46 10.56
CA PRO A 87 -15.87 -16.49 11.56
C PRO A 87 -14.75 -15.58 12.09
N VAL A 88 -13.50 -16.03 12.02
CA VAL A 88 -12.31 -15.27 12.44
C VAL A 88 -11.63 -14.70 11.21
N LYS A 89 -11.16 -13.45 11.30
CA LYS A 89 -10.54 -12.72 10.19
C LYS A 89 -9.26 -12.02 10.65
N GLU A 90 -8.26 -12.06 9.80
CA GLU A 90 -6.98 -11.39 9.93
C GLU A 90 -6.99 -10.04 9.17
N PRO A 91 -6.17 -9.05 9.56
CA PRO A 91 -6.01 -7.83 8.79
C PRO A 91 -5.35 -8.11 7.43
N MET A 92 -5.89 -7.50 6.37
CA MET A 92 -5.40 -7.71 5.00
C MET A 92 -4.21 -6.79 4.71
N PHE A 93 -3.36 -7.17 3.75
CA PHE A 93 -2.39 -6.24 3.17
C PHE A 93 -3.07 -5.39 2.09
N ILE A 94 -3.43 -4.15 2.42
CA ILE A 94 -4.11 -3.21 1.53
C ILE A 94 -3.15 -2.08 1.10
N PRO A 95 -2.74 -2.01 -0.19
CA PRO A 95 -2.03 -0.88 -0.76
C PRO A 95 -2.99 0.25 -1.09
N ILE A 96 -2.82 1.41 -0.43
CA ILE A 96 -3.62 2.61 -0.64
C ILE A 96 -2.78 3.61 -1.44
N ALA A 97 -3.17 3.89 -2.68
CA ALA A 97 -2.57 4.98 -3.45
C ALA A 97 -3.07 6.32 -2.88
N LEU A 98 -2.15 7.21 -2.52
CA LEU A 98 -2.44 8.49 -1.91
C LEU A 98 -1.76 9.62 -2.69
N GLY A 99 -2.48 10.73 -2.85
CA GLY A 99 -1.95 12.05 -3.20
C GLY A 99 -2.68 13.10 -2.36
N LEU A 100 -2.09 14.28 -2.21
CA LEU A 100 -2.69 15.41 -1.51
C LEU A 100 -2.95 16.54 -2.50
N LEU A 101 -4.03 17.28 -2.29
CA LEU A 101 -4.41 18.43 -3.10
C LEU A 101 -4.45 19.69 -2.23
N ASP A 102 -4.02 20.82 -2.77
CA ASP A 102 -4.20 22.11 -2.13
C ASP A 102 -5.63 22.66 -2.34
N SER A 103 -5.91 23.85 -1.81
CA SER A 103 -7.22 24.50 -1.90
C SER A 103 -7.59 24.94 -3.31
N SER A 104 -6.62 25.01 -4.22
CA SER A 104 -6.85 25.24 -5.64
C SER A 104 -7.09 23.95 -6.43
N GLY A 105 -6.98 22.79 -5.78
CA GLY A 105 -7.12 21.47 -6.39
C GLY A 105 -5.86 20.98 -7.08
N LYS A 106 -4.69 21.60 -6.81
CA LYS A 106 -3.40 21.21 -7.40
C LYS A 106 -2.70 20.18 -6.52
N ASP A 107 -2.01 19.21 -7.15
CA ASP A 107 -1.22 18.20 -6.46
C ASP A 107 -0.14 18.84 -5.58
N MET A 108 -0.10 18.42 -4.31
CA MET A 108 0.91 18.82 -3.34
C MET A 108 2.05 17.80 -3.30
N PRO A 109 3.32 18.25 -3.18
CA PRO A 109 4.45 17.34 -3.02
C PRO A 109 4.39 16.63 -1.67
N LEU A 110 4.64 15.32 -1.69
CA LEU A 110 4.85 14.47 -0.53
C LEU A 110 6.36 14.34 -0.32
N THR A 111 6.86 14.81 0.81
CA THR A 111 8.31 14.84 1.11
C THR A 111 8.69 13.91 2.25
N CYS A 112 7.85 13.82 3.29
CA CYS A 112 8.10 12.99 4.46
C CYS A 112 6.82 12.27 4.92
N VAL A 113 6.97 10.99 5.29
CA VAL A 113 5.94 10.21 5.98
C VAL A 113 6.51 9.62 7.25
N TYR A 114 5.81 9.81 8.36
CA TYR A 114 6.09 9.08 9.59
C TYR A 114 5.20 7.86 9.66
N ARG A 115 5.81 6.69 9.87
CA ARG A 115 5.12 5.42 10.06
C ARG A 115 5.67 4.74 11.30
N ASP A 116 4.78 4.40 12.23
CA ASP A 116 5.15 3.74 13.50
C ASP A 116 6.31 4.47 14.23
N GLY A 117 6.29 5.82 14.22
CA GLY A 117 7.33 6.66 14.85
C GLY A 117 8.63 6.83 14.05
N VAL A 118 8.76 6.19 12.88
CA VAL A 118 9.94 6.32 12.01
C VAL A 118 9.63 7.27 10.85
N GLN A 119 10.46 8.31 10.70
CA GLN A 119 10.42 9.20 9.54
C GLN A 119 11.00 8.49 8.32
N GLN A 120 10.27 8.54 7.21
CA GLN A 120 10.71 8.09 5.91
C GLN A 120 10.62 9.26 4.93
N THR A 121 11.75 9.64 4.35
CA THR A 121 11.78 10.58 3.22
C THR A 121 11.21 9.87 2.01
N ILE A 122 10.25 10.51 1.33
CA ILE A 122 9.71 10.02 0.08
C ILE A 122 10.23 10.91 -1.04
N SER A 123 11.13 10.36 -1.85
CA SER A 123 11.66 11.01 -3.05
C SER A 123 11.84 9.99 -4.17
N SER A 124 11.83 10.48 -5.40
CA SER A 124 12.17 9.72 -6.60
C SER A 124 13.25 10.50 -7.34
N ASN A 125 14.46 9.93 -7.46
CA ASN A 125 15.63 10.62 -8.05
C ASN A 125 15.88 12.02 -7.45
N ASP A 126 15.86 12.12 -6.11
CA ASP A 126 15.99 13.37 -5.35
C ASP A 126 14.93 14.44 -5.63
N GLN A 127 13.84 14.09 -6.33
CA GLN A 127 12.68 14.96 -6.52
C GLN A 127 11.52 14.58 -5.61
N PRO A 128 10.67 15.56 -5.22
CA PRO A 128 9.42 15.27 -4.53
C PRO A 128 8.53 14.34 -5.35
N VAL A 129 7.71 13.54 -4.68
CA VAL A 129 6.67 12.75 -5.35
C VAL A 129 5.30 13.29 -5.00
N TRP A 130 4.36 13.26 -5.94
CA TRP A 130 2.99 13.72 -5.71
C TRP A 130 2.03 12.59 -5.33
N LYS A 131 2.47 11.34 -5.53
CA LYS A 131 1.72 10.13 -5.22
C LYS A 131 2.62 9.13 -4.52
N THR A 132 2.06 8.42 -3.56
CA THR A 132 2.73 7.31 -2.88
C THR A 132 1.76 6.16 -2.65
N VAL A 133 2.29 4.97 -2.33
CA VAL A 133 1.49 3.81 -1.96
C VAL A 133 1.73 3.51 -0.48
N LEU A 134 0.68 3.63 0.31
CA LEU A 134 0.68 3.26 1.72
C LEU A 134 0.36 1.78 1.88
N HIS A 135 1.10 1.11 2.75
CA HIS A 135 0.88 -0.30 3.07
C HIS A 135 0.14 -0.38 4.40
N VAL A 136 -1.17 -0.62 4.34
CA VAL A 136 -1.99 -0.85 5.53
C VAL A 136 -2.00 -2.36 5.78
N LYS A 137 -1.36 -2.79 6.88
CA LYS A 137 -1.22 -4.21 7.23
C LYS A 137 -1.79 -4.56 8.60
N LYS A 138 -1.99 -3.57 9.47
CA LYS A 138 -2.51 -3.72 10.84
C LYS A 138 -3.99 -3.37 10.89
N VAL A 139 -4.69 -3.82 11.94
CA VAL A 139 -6.10 -3.44 12.23
C VAL A 139 -6.24 -1.93 12.39
N SER A 140 -5.26 -1.27 13.01
CA SER A 140 -5.15 0.19 13.04
C SER A 140 -3.71 0.61 12.80
N GLN A 141 -3.53 1.64 11.98
CA GLN A 141 -2.22 2.17 11.60
C GLN A 141 -2.34 3.68 11.37
N GLU A 142 -1.48 4.44 12.03
CA GLU A 142 -1.42 5.89 11.88
C GLU A 142 -0.20 6.30 11.07
N LEU A 143 -0.39 7.30 10.21
CA LEU A 143 0.60 7.82 9.30
C LEU A 143 0.54 9.34 9.31
N PHE A 144 1.70 9.98 9.40
CA PHE A 144 1.79 11.45 9.45
C PHE A 144 2.55 11.97 8.25
N TYR A 145 2.10 13.09 7.70
CA TYR A 145 2.75 13.81 6.60
C TYR A 145 3.19 15.18 7.12
N VAL A 146 4.47 15.50 6.89
CA VAL A 146 5.09 16.77 7.33
C VAL A 146 5.57 17.54 6.11
N HIS A 147 5.47 18.88 6.17
CA HIS A 147 5.76 19.85 5.10
C HIS A 147 4.69 19.99 4.03
N LEU A 148 3.48 20.37 4.45
CA LEU A 148 2.52 21.00 3.56
C LEU A 148 2.84 22.50 3.49
N LEU A 149 3.64 22.93 2.52
CA LEU A 149 3.82 24.34 2.23
C LEU A 149 2.54 24.88 1.60
N TRP A 150 1.59 25.29 2.42
CA TRP A 150 0.45 26.10 1.99
C TRP A 150 0.94 27.54 1.85
N THR A 151 1.05 28.02 0.61
CA THR A 151 1.06 29.46 0.34
C THR A 151 -0.40 29.90 0.19
N PHE A 152 -0.88 30.70 1.13
CA PHE A 152 -2.14 31.46 0.99
C PHE A 152 -2.04 32.48 -0.15
#